data_AF-A0A971XAY7-F1
#
_entry.id   AF-A0A971XAY7-F1
#
_cell.length_a   1.000
_cell.length_b   1.000
_cell.length_c   1.000
_cell.angle_alpha   90.00
_cell.angle_beta   90.00
_cell.angle_gamma   90.00
#
_symmetry.space_group_name_H-M   'P 1'
#
loop_
_entity.id
_entity.type
_entity.pdbx_description
1 polymer ?
#
loop_
_entity_poly.entity_id
_entity_poly.type
_entity_poly.pdbx_seq_one_letter_code
_entity_poly.pdbx_strand_id
1 'polypeptide(L)'
;MKTKEITFSAIMLAIGTMLHLVFPGMILGITPDFILPSLFIAMSIKPTFKKSLALGLTAGCLAALITTAPGGQISNIIDKLITSMVIFFIMKNVYRYKMDNVKMGSIVFVGTLISGMVFLYTMKLLYGLDASIITILAVTVVPAAIMNTFIGLIMYNAYSLSIKSSMA
;
A
#
# COMPACT_ATOMS: atom_id res chain seq x y z
N MET A 1 9.75 -17.67 9.51
CA MET A 1 8.35 -17.26 9.20
C MET A 1 7.56 -18.54 8.97
N LYS A 2 6.31 -18.64 9.46
CA LYS A 2 5.51 -19.87 9.24
C LYS A 2 4.95 -19.86 7.82
N THR A 3 5.02 -20.98 7.10
CA THR A 3 4.61 -21.10 5.69
C THR A 3 3.21 -20.55 5.44
N LYS A 4 2.23 -20.93 6.28
CA LYS A 4 0.85 -20.44 6.21
C LYS A 4 0.75 -18.91 6.20
N GLU A 5 1.50 -18.23 7.07
CA GLU A 5 1.48 -16.76 7.19
C GLU A 5 2.03 -16.08 5.93
N ILE A 6 3.06 -16.66 5.32
CA ILE A 6 3.65 -16.17 4.08
C ILE A 6 2.66 -16.35 2.93
N THR A 7 2.06 -17.53 2.82
CA THR A 7 1.07 -17.84 1.78
C THR A 7 -0.10 -16.87 1.82
N PHE A 8 -0.69 -16.61 3.00
CA PHE A 8 -1.77 -15.62 3.12
C PHE A 8 -1.35 -14.21 2.71
N SER A 9 -0.12 -13.82 3.06
CA SER A 9 0.39 -12.49 2.71
C SER A 9 0.64 -12.35 1.20
N ALA A 10 1.14 -13.41 0.57
CA ALA A 10 1.33 -13.47 -0.88
C ALA A 10 -0.01 -13.43 -1.63
N ILE A 11 -1.02 -14.17 -1.16
CA ILE A 11 -2.38 -14.14 -1.74
C ILE A 11 -2.96 -12.74 -1.64
N MET A 12 -2.82 -12.06 -0.49
CA MET A 12 -3.30 -10.68 -0.33
C MET A 12 -2.65 -9.72 -1.34
N LEU A 13 -1.32 -9.76 -1.48
CA LEU A 13 -0.61 -8.93 -2.47
C LEU A 13 -1.01 -9.26 -3.91
N ALA A 14 -1.23 -10.55 -4.22
CA ALA A 14 -1.70 -10.96 -5.54
C ALA A 14 -3.11 -10.42 -5.85
N ILE A 15 -4.02 -10.47 -4.88
CA ILE A 15 -5.36 -9.87 -5.00
C ILE A 15 -5.25 -8.36 -5.24
N GLY A 16 -4.45 -7.65 -4.45
CA GLY A 16 -4.25 -6.21 -4.63
C GLY A 16 -3.70 -5.86 -6.02
N THR A 17 -2.74 -6.64 -6.50
CA THR A 17 -2.15 -6.48 -7.84
C THR A 17 -3.16 -6.73 -8.95
N MET A 18 -3.94 -7.81 -8.84
CA MET A 18 -4.97 -8.15 -9.83
C MET A 18 -6.08 -7.10 -9.87
N LEU A 19 -6.51 -6.59 -8.72
CA LEU A 19 -7.47 -5.50 -8.67
C LEU A 19 -6.92 -4.24 -9.36
N HIS A 20 -5.66 -3.90 -9.13
CA HIS A 20 -5.03 -2.75 -9.80
C HIS A 20 -4.96 -2.90 -11.32
N LEU A 21 -4.74 -4.12 -11.83
CA LEU A 21 -4.68 -4.39 -13.27
C LEU A 21 -6.05 -4.36 -13.95
N VAL A 22 -7.10 -4.82 -13.27
CA VAL A 22 -8.46 -4.91 -13.83
C VAL A 22 -9.20 -3.58 -13.71
N PHE A 23 -8.88 -2.76 -12.71
CA PHE A 23 -9.59 -1.51 -12.48
C PHE A 23 -9.20 -0.47 -13.53
N PRO A 24 -10.16 0.12 -14.26
CA PRO A 24 -9.86 1.13 -15.26
C PRO A 24 -9.23 2.35 -14.57
N GLY A 25 -7.99 2.68 -14.92
CA GLY A 25 -7.15 3.68 -14.24
C GLY A 25 -7.60 5.15 -14.40
N MET A 26 -8.89 5.42 -14.55
CA MET A 26 -9.42 6.75 -14.88
C MET A 26 -10.70 7.08 -14.12
N ILE A 27 -10.75 6.84 -12.81
CA ILE A 27 -11.69 7.63 -11.99
C ILE A 27 -11.05 9.01 -11.83
N LEU A 28 -11.55 10.00 -12.58
CA LEU A 28 -11.06 11.39 -12.55
C LEU A 28 -9.59 11.58 -12.96
N GLY A 29 -9.01 10.65 -13.74
CA GLY A 29 -7.60 10.70 -14.14
C GLY A 29 -6.60 10.27 -13.06
N ILE A 30 -7.07 9.66 -11.96
CA ILE A 30 -6.24 9.16 -10.86
C ILE A 30 -6.46 7.67 -10.72
N THR A 31 -5.39 6.88 -10.86
CA THR A 31 -5.44 5.43 -10.67
C THR A 31 -5.40 5.10 -9.17
N PRO A 32 -6.40 4.39 -8.62
CA PRO A 32 -6.33 3.87 -7.26
C PRO A 32 -5.18 2.86 -7.09
N ASP A 33 -4.43 2.96 -6.00
CA ASP A 33 -3.38 1.98 -5.66
C ASP A 33 -3.98 0.91 -4.75
N PHE A 34 -4.31 -0.25 -5.33
CA PHE A 34 -4.82 -1.42 -4.60
C PHE A 34 -3.71 -2.24 -3.94
N ILE A 35 -2.44 -2.01 -4.32
CA ILE A 35 -1.30 -2.71 -3.75
C ILE A 35 -1.07 -2.22 -2.31
N LEU A 36 -1.16 -0.91 -2.05
CA LEU A 36 -0.96 -0.35 -0.70
C LEU A 36 -1.94 -0.91 0.36
N PRO A 37 -3.27 -0.88 0.16
CA PRO A 37 -4.19 -1.51 1.10
C PRO A 37 -3.89 -2.99 1.32
N SER A 38 -3.61 -3.74 0.25
CA SER A 38 -3.28 -5.17 0.36
C SER A 38 -1.98 -5.43 1.15
N LEU A 39 -0.98 -4.57 0.97
CA LEU A 39 0.29 -4.61 1.69
C LEU A 39 0.07 -4.40 3.20
N PHE A 40 -0.70 -3.39 3.57
CA PHE A 40 -0.95 -3.09 4.98
C PHE A 40 -1.79 -4.18 5.66
N ILE A 41 -2.79 -4.73 4.97
CA ILE A 41 -3.54 -5.88 5.46
C ILE A 41 -2.60 -7.08 5.65
N ALA A 42 -1.78 -7.42 4.66
CA ALA A 42 -0.81 -8.52 4.72
C ALA A 42 0.20 -8.36 5.88
N MET A 43 0.67 -7.13 6.13
CA MET A 43 1.55 -6.80 7.26
C MET A 43 0.84 -7.03 8.62
N SER A 44 -0.45 -6.75 8.71
CA SER A 44 -1.23 -6.92 9.95
C SER A 44 -1.42 -8.39 10.39
N ILE A 45 -1.40 -9.36 9.44
CA ILE A 45 -1.70 -10.78 9.70
C ILE A 45 -0.74 -11.42 10.73
N LYS A 46 0.51 -10.95 10.78
CA LYS A 46 1.51 -11.38 11.78
C LYS A 46 2.73 -10.45 11.70
N PRO A 47 2.71 -9.31 12.39
CA PRO A 47 3.66 -8.24 12.11
C PRO A 47 5.04 -8.57 12.66
N THR A 48 6.02 -8.64 11.77
CA THR A 48 7.44 -8.78 12.13
C THR A 48 8.27 -7.95 11.17
N PHE A 49 9.38 -7.40 11.65
CA PHE A 49 10.23 -6.53 10.84
C PHE A 49 10.68 -7.20 9.52
N LYS A 50 11.18 -8.44 9.61
CA LYS A 50 11.63 -9.23 8.45
C LYS A 50 10.51 -9.44 7.43
N LYS A 51 9.29 -9.71 7.90
CA LYS A 51 8.13 -9.91 7.01
C LYS A 51 7.71 -8.59 6.35
N SER A 52 7.66 -7.48 7.10
CA SER A 52 7.31 -6.18 6.54
C SER A 52 8.31 -5.72 5.48
N LEU A 53 9.61 -5.99 5.69
CA LEU A 53 10.65 -5.73 4.69
C LEU A 53 10.45 -6.54 3.42
N ALA A 54 10.22 -7.85 3.57
CA ALA A 54 9.96 -8.73 2.43
C ALA A 54 8.71 -8.29 1.66
N LEU A 55 7.61 -8.00 2.36
CA LEU A 55 6.36 -7.55 1.74
C LEU A 55 6.49 -6.20 1.06
N GLY A 56 7.20 -5.24 1.67
CA GLY A 56 7.48 -3.94 1.05
C GLY A 56 8.28 -4.07 -0.23
N LEU A 57 9.30 -4.93 -0.25
CA LEU A 57 10.08 -5.21 -1.45
C LEU A 57 9.22 -5.87 -2.53
N THR A 58 8.44 -6.89 -2.17
CA THR A 58 7.55 -7.57 -3.11
C THR A 58 6.51 -6.61 -3.68
N ALA A 59 5.85 -5.81 -2.85
CA ALA A 59 4.90 -4.80 -3.29
C ALA A 59 5.55 -3.75 -4.20
N GLY A 60 6.78 -3.33 -3.88
CA GLY A 60 7.56 -2.42 -4.71
C GLY A 60 7.88 -2.99 -6.09
N CYS A 61 8.33 -4.25 -6.15
CA CYS A 61 8.57 -4.95 -7.41
C CYS A 61 7.27 -5.11 -8.23
N LEU A 62 6.16 -5.48 -7.60
CA LEU A 62 4.87 -5.62 -8.28
C LEU A 62 4.39 -4.27 -8.84
N ALA A 63 4.46 -3.21 -8.05
CA ALA A 63 4.12 -1.87 -8.48
C ALA A 63 5.04 -1.38 -9.62
N ALA A 64 6.34 -1.67 -9.54
CA ALA A 64 7.29 -1.34 -10.60
C ALA A 64 7.03 -2.11 -11.91
N LEU A 65 6.47 -3.33 -11.83
CA LEU A 65 6.17 -4.13 -13.01
C LEU A 65 4.96 -3.61 -13.78
N ILE A 66 3.97 -3.05 -13.07
CA ILE A 66 2.68 -2.66 -13.64
C ILE A 66 2.51 -1.14 -13.77
N THR A 67 3.47 -0.34 -13.27
CA THR A 67 3.38 1.12 -13.33
C THR A 67 3.38 1.64 -14.75
N THR A 68 2.47 2.58 -15.03
CA THR A 68 2.42 3.34 -16.29
C THR A 68 3.11 4.70 -16.18
N ALA A 69 3.48 5.12 -14.96
CA ALA A 69 4.19 6.38 -14.74
C ALA A 69 5.62 6.31 -15.33
N PRO A 70 6.02 7.28 -16.19
CA PRO A 70 7.38 7.36 -16.71
C PRO A 70 8.40 7.47 -15.57
N GLY A 71 9.46 6.65 -15.56
CA GLY A 71 10.43 6.60 -14.44
C GLY A 71 9.88 5.99 -13.14
N GLY A 72 8.63 5.52 -13.12
CA GLY A 72 7.98 5.02 -11.92
C GLY A 72 8.55 3.71 -11.37
N GLN A 73 9.34 2.96 -12.14
CA GLN A 73 9.82 1.62 -11.74
C GLN A 73 10.70 1.68 -10.48
N ILE A 74 11.80 2.43 -10.53
CA ILE A 74 12.73 2.58 -9.40
C ILE A 74 12.04 3.33 -8.25
N SER A 75 11.27 4.37 -8.57
CA SER A 75 10.53 5.17 -7.59
C SER A 75 9.53 4.32 -6.79
N ASN A 76 8.83 3.38 -7.42
CA ASN A 76 7.90 2.47 -6.73
C ASN A 76 8.63 1.51 -5.78
N ILE A 77 9.79 0.97 -6.17
CA ILE A 77 10.56 0.08 -5.28
C ILE A 77 11.00 0.81 -4.01
N ILE A 78 11.56 2.01 -4.18
CA ILE A 78 12.04 2.84 -3.06
C ILE A 78 10.87 3.27 -2.16
N ASP A 79 9.80 3.77 -2.77
CA ASP A 79 8.58 4.14 -2.06
C ASP A 79 8.03 2.98 -1.21
N LYS A 80 7.72 1.83 -1.82
CA LYS A 80 7.04 0.75 -1.10
C LYS A 80 7.93 0.15 -0.01
N LEU A 81 9.26 0.14 -0.20
CA LEU A 81 10.21 -0.20 0.85
C LEU A 81 10.13 0.77 2.03
N ILE A 82 10.29 2.07 1.79
CA ILE A 82 10.28 3.10 2.85
C ILE A 82 8.92 3.14 3.55
N THR A 83 7.83 3.19 2.77
CA THR A 83 6.46 3.21 3.28
C THR A 83 6.17 1.99 4.15
N SER A 84 6.56 0.78 3.74
CA SER A 84 6.36 -0.43 4.55
C SER A 84 7.12 -0.38 5.88
N MET A 85 8.33 0.20 5.91
CA MET A 85 9.10 0.37 7.14
C MET A 85 8.41 1.36 8.09
N VAL A 86 8.02 2.52 7.58
CA VAL A 86 7.36 3.56 8.39
C VAL A 86 6.04 3.04 8.95
N ILE A 87 5.22 2.38 8.10
CA ILE A 87 3.94 1.83 8.53
C ILE A 87 4.11 0.68 9.53
N PHE A 88 5.15 -0.14 9.39
CA PHE A 88 5.47 -1.14 10.41
C PHE A 88 5.69 -0.50 11.79
N PHE A 89 6.46 0.58 11.87
CA PHE A 89 6.69 1.29 13.13
C PHE A 89 5.42 1.95 13.67
N ILE A 90 4.57 2.52 12.81
CA ILE A 90 3.28 3.08 13.22
C ILE A 90 2.37 1.98 13.79
N MET A 91 2.24 0.86 13.08
CA MET A 91 1.46 -0.31 13.53
C MET A 91 1.96 -0.84 14.89
N LYS A 92 3.28 -0.87 15.09
CA LYS A 92 3.92 -1.34 16.32
C LYS A 92 3.70 -0.40 17.49
N ASN A 93 4.06 0.87 17.32
CA ASN A 93 4.21 1.81 18.43
C ASN A 93 2.89 2.51 18.77
N VAL A 94 2.07 2.82 17.76
CA VAL A 94 0.80 3.55 17.95
C VAL A 94 -0.32 2.56 18.26
N TYR A 95 -0.49 1.56 17.39
CA TYR A 95 -1.65 0.67 17.46
C TYR A 95 -1.38 -0.64 18.20
N ARG A 96 -0.13 -0.91 18.59
CA ARG A 96 0.30 -2.16 19.25
C ARG A 96 -0.23 -3.41 18.52
N TYR A 97 -0.33 -3.32 17.19
CA TYR A 97 -0.87 -4.33 16.29
C TYR A 97 -2.34 -4.75 16.52
N LYS A 98 -3.09 -4.03 17.36
CA LYS A 98 -4.53 -4.27 17.57
C LYS A 98 -5.34 -3.53 16.51
N MET A 99 -5.44 -4.14 15.32
CA MET A 99 -6.12 -3.54 14.17
C MET A 99 -7.64 -3.75 14.24
N ASP A 100 -8.36 -2.70 13.87
CA ASP A 100 -9.79 -2.68 13.58
C ASP A 100 -10.00 -1.85 12.31
N ASN A 101 -11.24 -1.72 11.86
CA ASN A 101 -11.57 -1.00 10.63
C ASN A 101 -11.07 0.46 10.66
N VAL A 102 -11.27 1.17 11.75
CA VAL A 102 -10.91 2.59 11.87
C VAL A 102 -9.39 2.77 11.81
N LYS A 103 -8.64 1.92 12.53
CA LYS A 103 -7.18 1.95 12.52
C LYS A 103 -6.62 1.55 11.16
N MET A 104 -7.20 0.53 10.52
CA MET A 104 -6.78 0.12 9.18
C MET A 104 -7.03 1.24 8.16
N GLY A 105 -8.20 1.88 8.19
CA GLY A 105 -8.48 3.04 7.33
C GLY A 105 -7.49 4.17 7.56
N SER A 106 -7.17 4.48 8.83
CA SER A 106 -6.19 5.50 9.20
C SER A 106 -4.79 5.17 8.67
N ILE A 107 -4.38 3.90 8.77
CA ILE A 107 -3.10 3.42 8.24
C ILE A 107 -3.05 3.52 6.72
N VAL A 108 -4.12 3.15 6.02
CA VAL A 108 -4.17 3.23 4.56
C VAL A 108 -4.10 4.68 4.10
N PHE A 109 -4.83 5.59 4.76
CA PHE A 109 -4.78 7.02 4.47
C PHE A 109 -3.37 7.58 4.66
N VAL A 110 -2.81 7.45 5.86
CA VAL A 110 -1.48 7.98 6.21
C VAL A 110 -0.39 7.31 5.37
N GLY A 111 -0.49 6.00 5.16
CA GLY A 111 0.44 5.25 4.33
C GLY A 111 0.43 5.68 2.88
N THR A 112 -0.74 6.01 2.33
CA THR A 112 -0.84 6.54 0.96
C THR A 112 -0.22 7.93 0.84
N LEU A 113 -0.43 8.81 1.83
CA LEU A 113 0.21 10.12 1.85
C LEU A 113 1.74 10.02 1.91
N ILE A 114 2.26 9.19 2.82
CA ILE A 114 3.70 8.93 2.94
C ILE A 114 4.24 8.35 1.64
N SER A 115 3.54 7.37 1.07
CA SER A 115 3.93 6.72 -0.16
C SER A 115 3.99 7.67 -1.34
N GLY A 116 2.95 8.48 -1.53
CA GLY A 116 2.92 9.50 -2.58
C GLY A 116 4.03 10.54 -2.41
N MET A 117 4.32 10.97 -1.18
CA MET A 117 5.44 11.89 -0.92
C MET A 117 6.80 11.27 -1.28
N VAL A 118 7.06 10.04 -0.85
CA VAL A 118 8.32 9.34 -1.15
C VAL A 118 8.46 9.09 -2.65
N PHE A 119 7.37 8.67 -3.31
CA PHE A 119 7.35 8.46 -4.75
C PHE A 119 7.68 9.74 -5.52
N LEU A 120 7.00 10.86 -5.23
CA LEU A 120 7.23 12.13 -5.92
C LEU A 120 8.63 12.70 -5.65
N TYR A 121 9.12 12.57 -4.42
CA TYR A 121 10.46 13.03 -4.07
C TYR A 121 11.54 12.21 -4.80
N THR A 122 11.38 10.88 -4.85
CA THR A 122 12.29 9.99 -5.58
C THR A 122 12.26 10.28 -7.08
N MET A 123 11.07 10.52 -7.64
CA MET A 123 10.90 10.92 -9.04
C MET A 123 11.63 12.24 -9.35
N LYS A 124 11.52 13.22 -8.46
CA LYS A 124 12.22 14.50 -8.62
C LYS A 124 13.74 14.33 -8.60
N LEU A 125 14.27 13.55 -7.67
CA LEU A 125 15.71 13.34 -7.52
C LEU A 125 16.33 12.55 -8.69
N LEU A 126 15.66 11.50 -9.14
CA LEU A 126 16.24 10.57 -10.12
C LEU A 126 15.94 10.96 -11.58
N TYR A 127 14.79 11.58 -11.83
CA TYR A 127 14.29 11.84 -13.17
C TYR A 127 14.03 13.33 -13.45
N GLY A 128 14.39 14.22 -12.52
CA GLY A 128 14.32 15.67 -12.75
C GLY A 128 12.90 16.19 -12.95
N LEU A 129 11.94 15.72 -12.15
CA LEU A 129 10.56 16.20 -12.23
C LEU A 129 10.49 17.72 -12.00
N ASP A 130 10.29 18.48 -13.09
CA ASP A 130 10.22 19.95 -13.12
C ASP A 130 8.88 20.53 -12.62
N ALA A 131 7.96 19.67 -12.20
CA ALA A 131 6.66 20.08 -11.70
C ALA A 131 6.67 20.40 -10.19
N SER A 132 5.76 21.29 -9.78
CA SER A 132 5.52 21.58 -8.36
C SER A 132 5.04 20.32 -7.63
N ILE A 133 5.86 19.79 -6.72
CA ILE A 133 5.53 18.64 -5.86
C ILE A 133 4.21 18.90 -5.12
N ILE A 134 4.02 20.12 -4.61
CA ILE A 134 2.82 20.49 -3.82
C ILE A 134 1.57 20.35 -4.69
N THR A 135 1.63 20.81 -5.94
CA THR A 135 0.51 20.75 -6.88
C THR A 135 0.18 19.30 -7.22
N ILE A 136 1.18 18.48 -7.57
CA ILE A 136 0.95 17.07 -7.88
C ILE A 136 0.42 16.31 -6.67
N LEU A 137 0.95 16.58 -5.48
CA LEU A 137 0.51 15.96 -4.23
C LEU A 137 -0.98 16.28 -3.96
N ALA A 138 -1.38 17.54 -4.09
CA ALA A 138 -2.75 17.96 -3.87
C ALA A 138 -3.73 17.34 -4.89
N VAL A 139 -3.33 17.23 -6.15
CA VAL A 139 -4.21 16.76 -7.24
C VAL A 139 -4.24 15.23 -7.34
N THR A 140 -3.17 14.52 -6.97
CA THR A 140 -3.09 13.06 -7.16
C THR A 140 -3.07 12.29 -5.85
N VAL A 141 -2.16 12.64 -4.93
CA VAL A 141 -1.90 11.87 -3.71
C VAL A 141 -3.03 11.99 -2.70
N VAL A 142 -3.57 13.20 -2.50
CA VAL A 142 -4.68 13.40 -1.54
C VAL A 142 -5.96 12.69 -1.98
N PRO A 143 -6.44 12.83 -3.24
CA PRO A 143 -7.59 12.06 -3.70
C PRO A 143 -7.34 10.55 -3.71
N ALA A 144 -6.13 10.11 -4.10
CA ALA A 144 -5.76 8.70 -4.03
C ALA A 144 -5.80 8.17 -2.59
N ALA A 145 -5.35 8.95 -1.60
CA ALA A 145 -5.40 8.55 -0.20
C ALA A 145 -6.84 8.34 0.29
N ILE A 146 -7.76 9.22 -0.09
CA ILE A 146 -9.19 9.09 0.22
C ILE A 146 -9.73 7.81 -0.42
N MET A 147 -9.51 7.61 -1.72
CA MET A 147 -10.02 6.45 -2.46
C MET A 147 -9.44 5.13 -1.96
N ASN A 148 -8.13 5.08 -1.74
CA ASN A 148 -7.45 3.90 -1.18
C ASN A 148 -7.99 3.58 0.21
N THR A 149 -8.34 4.58 1.02
CA THR A 149 -8.94 4.35 2.35
C THR A 149 -10.28 3.65 2.24
N PHE A 150 -11.17 4.09 1.34
CA PHE A 150 -12.44 3.41 1.09
C PHE A 150 -12.23 1.97 0.64
N ILE A 151 -11.34 1.76 -0.35
CA ILE A 151 -10.99 0.43 -0.85
C ILE A 151 -10.42 -0.45 0.27
N GLY A 152 -9.49 0.09 1.06
CA GLY A 152 -8.83 -0.62 2.15
C GLY A 152 -9.79 -1.04 3.26
N LEU A 153 -10.79 -0.22 3.57
CA LEU A 153 -11.85 -0.58 4.51
C LEU A 153 -12.69 -1.76 3.98
N ILE A 154 -13.05 -1.75 2.69
CA ILE A 154 -13.79 -2.85 2.06
C ILE A 154 -12.95 -4.14 2.10
N MET A 155 -11.69 -4.06 1.68
CA MET A 155 -10.77 -5.21 1.68
C MET A 155 -10.53 -5.76 3.08
N TYR A 156 -10.35 -4.88 4.07
CA TYR A 156 -10.11 -5.31 5.45
C TYR A 156 -11.35 -5.92 6.08
N ASN A 157 -12.55 -5.41 5.78
CA ASN A 157 -13.81 -6.04 6.17
C ASN A 157 -13.91 -7.47 5.60
N ALA A 158 -13.67 -7.64 4.30
CA ALA A 158 -13.70 -8.96 3.66
C ALA A 158 -12.69 -9.93 4.30
N TYR A 159 -11.46 -9.45 4.56
CA TYR A 159 -10.44 -10.21 5.30
C TYR A 159 -10.93 -10.61 6.70
N SER A 160 -11.46 -9.66 7.48
CA SER A 160 -11.92 -9.92 8.85
C SER A 160 -13.06 -10.94 8.91
N LEU A 161 -13.97 -10.94 7.92
CA LEU A 161 -15.04 -11.91 7.78
C LEU A 161 -14.51 -13.31 7.46
N SER A 162 -13.56 -13.41 6.50
CA SER A 162 -12.96 -14.71 6.13
C SER A 162 -12.22 -15.40 7.29
N ILE A 163 -11.63 -14.62 8.19
CA ILE A 163 -10.99 -15.18 9.38
C ILE A 163 -12.04 -15.71 10.35
N LYS A 164 -13.10 -14.94 10.61
CA LYS A 164 -14.18 -15.36 11.51
C LYS A 164 -14.83 -16.65 11.03
N SER A 165 -15.09 -16.79 9.72
CA SER A 165 -15.67 -18.01 9.15
C SER A 165 -14.74 -19.22 9.18
N SER A 166 -13.42 -19.02 9.24
CA SER A 166 -12.45 -20.13 9.36
C SER A 166 -12.27 -20.66 10.79
N MET A 167 -12.81 -19.93 11.79
CA MET A 167 -12.76 -20.28 13.20
C MET A 167 -14.11 -20.79 13.75
N ALA A 168 -15.18 -20.69 12.95
CA ALA A 168 -16.49 -21.27 13.21
C ALA A 168 -16.55 -22.69 12.62
#